data_AF-A0A2I0X1P5-F1
#
_entry.id   AF-A0A2I0X1P5-F1
#
_cell.length_a   1.000
_cell.length_b   1.000
_cell.length_c   1.000
_cell.angle_alpha   90.00
_cell.angle_beta   90.00
_cell.angle_gamma   90.00
#
_symmetry.space_group_name_H-M   'P 1'
#
loop_
_entity.id
_entity.type
_entity.pdbx_description
1 polymer ?
#
loop_
_entity_poly.entity_id
_entity_poly.type
_entity_poly.pdbx_seq_one_letter_code
_entity_poly.pdbx_strand_id
1 'polypeptide(L)'
;MEYDGIVLESWSRWARYGVLHDPEMRKMALEFIKRLGQAMHSVNSMKNASHHLELIYVIPAPHSQNLAEYDFGPQDLQELSDSIDGLSLMTYDFSGPQNPGPNAPLSWIHSSMQLLLGGNNEGGLVSHAHMIFLGMNLYGNDFVLSEGSGGAIIGRDYLSLLEKHRPALRWDEKSAEHFFIYSHENLQHAVFYPSLKSISMRLDEARAWGASLSLWEIGQGLDYFYELL
;
A
#
# COMPACT_ATOMS: atom_id res chain seq x y z
N MET A 1 -11.31 -8.43 24.56
CA MET A 1 -10.51 -7.54 23.70
C MET A 1 -11.41 -6.39 23.31
N GLU A 2 -10.98 -5.16 23.56
CA GLU A 2 -11.74 -3.95 23.24
C GLU A 2 -11.10 -3.33 22.00
N TYR A 3 -11.72 -3.55 20.84
CA TYR A 3 -11.27 -2.99 19.57
C TYR A 3 -12.00 -1.67 19.30
N ASP A 4 -11.29 -0.73 18.70
CA ASP A 4 -11.85 0.56 18.27
C ASP A 4 -12.44 0.47 16.84
N GLY A 5 -12.25 -0.66 16.14
CA GLY A 5 -12.69 -0.83 14.77
C GLY A 5 -12.22 -2.14 14.13
N ILE A 6 -12.36 -2.22 12.81
CA ILE A 6 -11.94 -3.34 11.96
C ILE A 6 -11.17 -2.77 10.76
N VAL A 7 -10.03 -3.41 10.44
CA VAL A 7 -9.38 -3.28 9.14
C VAL A 7 -9.76 -4.49 8.30
N LEU A 8 -10.59 -4.30 7.28
CA LEU A 8 -11.14 -5.38 6.46
C LEU A 8 -10.37 -5.52 5.14
N GLU A 9 -9.68 -6.65 4.96
CA GLU A 9 -9.01 -7.02 3.71
C GLU A 9 -9.79 -8.14 2.98
N SER A 10 -10.70 -7.74 2.10
CA SER A 10 -11.47 -8.70 1.28
C SER A 10 -11.39 -8.45 -0.22
N TRP A 11 -11.10 -7.22 -0.68
CA TRP A 11 -11.14 -6.85 -2.10
C TRP A 11 -10.26 -7.76 -2.97
N SER A 12 -8.97 -7.88 -2.64
CA SER A 12 -8.02 -8.71 -3.40
C SER A 12 -8.41 -10.19 -3.42
N ARG A 13 -9.08 -10.68 -2.36
CA ARG A 13 -9.59 -12.06 -2.31
C ARG A 13 -10.81 -12.23 -3.20
N TRP A 14 -11.73 -11.28 -3.16
CA TRP A 14 -12.92 -11.29 -4.02
C TRP A 14 -12.57 -11.18 -5.50
N ALA A 15 -11.61 -10.34 -5.87
CA ALA A 15 -11.07 -10.30 -7.22
C ALA A 15 -10.55 -11.68 -7.65
N ARG A 16 -9.65 -12.26 -6.84
CA ARG A 16 -9.02 -13.56 -7.14
C ARG A 16 -10.03 -14.71 -7.26
N TYR A 17 -11.12 -14.67 -6.49
CA TYR A 17 -12.15 -15.72 -6.51
C TYR A 17 -13.27 -15.48 -7.54
N GLY A 18 -13.17 -14.45 -8.38
CA GLY A 18 -14.18 -14.19 -9.41
C GLY A 18 -15.37 -13.35 -8.96
N VAL A 19 -15.45 -12.97 -7.69
CA VAL A 19 -16.61 -12.25 -7.11
C VAL A 19 -16.77 -10.86 -7.72
N LEU A 20 -15.66 -10.15 -7.97
CA LEU A 20 -15.71 -8.80 -8.52
C LEU A 20 -15.83 -8.75 -10.05
N HIS A 21 -15.76 -9.90 -10.71
CA HIS A 21 -15.97 -10.04 -12.16
C HIS A 21 -17.44 -10.15 -12.51
N ASP A 22 -18.26 -10.68 -11.60
CA ASP A 22 -19.71 -10.73 -11.77
C ASP A 22 -20.34 -9.43 -11.24
N PRO A 23 -21.05 -8.65 -12.07
CA PRO A 23 -21.61 -7.35 -11.65
C PRO A 23 -22.60 -7.43 -10.48
N GLU A 24 -23.40 -8.49 -10.40
CA GLU A 24 -24.37 -8.67 -9.32
C GLU A 24 -23.64 -9.05 -8.02
N MET A 25 -22.62 -9.90 -8.10
CA MET A 25 -21.79 -10.23 -6.94
C MET A 25 -20.95 -9.04 -6.46
N ARG A 26 -20.39 -8.23 -7.37
CA ARG A 26 -19.70 -6.99 -7.01
C ARG A 26 -20.64 -6.04 -6.27
N LYS A 27 -21.86 -5.86 -6.77
CA LYS A 27 -22.89 -5.04 -6.11
C LYS A 27 -23.24 -5.58 -4.72
N MET A 28 -23.37 -6.90 -4.57
CA MET A 28 -23.59 -7.51 -3.24
C MET A 28 -22.39 -7.31 -2.31
N ALA A 29 -21.16 -7.34 -2.82
CA ALA A 29 -19.95 -7.10 -2.05
C ALA A 29 -19.86 -5.65 -1.54
N LEU A 30 -20.17 -4.67 -2.40
CA LEU A 30 -20.24 -3.25 -2.01
C LEU A 30 -21.36 -3.00 -0.99
N GLU A 31 -22.55 -3.58 -1.20
CA GLU A 31 -23.65 -3.50 -0.25
C GLU A 31 -23.31 -4.15 1.09
N PHE A 32 -22.55 -5.25 1.09
CA PHE A 32 -22.05 -5.85 2.33
C PHE A 32 -21.14 -4.89 3.09
N ILE A 33 -20.19 -4.23 2.43
CA ILE A 33 -19.30 -3.24 3.07
C ILE A 33 -20.13 -2.10 3.68
N LYS A 34 -21.11 -1.57 2.93
CA LYS A 34 -21.98 -0.48 3.39
C LYS A 34 -22.77 -0.86 4.63
N ARG A 35 -23.37 -2.05 4.63
CA ARG A 35 -24.11 -2.57 5.80
C ARG A 35 -23.21 -2.83 6.99
N LEU A 36 -21.99 -3.32 6.76
CA LEU A 36 -21.02 -3.52 7.82
C LEU A 36 -20.63 -2.18 8.45
N GLY A 37 -20.33 -1.17 7.62
CA GLY A 37 -20.05 0.20 8.05
C GLY A 37 -21.17 0.78 8.91
N GLN A 38 -22.41 0.73 8.40
CA GLN A 38 -23.59 1.17 9.16
C GLN A 38 -23.75 0.44 10.50
N ALA A 39 -23.53 -0.88 10.52
CA ALA A 39 -23.61 -1.66 11.75
C ALA A 39 -22.52 -1.25 12.75
N MET A 40 -21.29 -1.00 12.28
CA MET A 40 -20.17 -0.55 13.11
C MET A 40 -20.40 0.87 13.65
N HIS A 41 -20.90 1.77 12.80
CA HIS A 41 -21.26 3.14 13.15
C HIS A 41 -22.42 3.23 14.17
N SER A 42 -23.26 2.19 14.25
CA SER A 42 -24.33 2.10 15.25
C SER A 42 -23.86 1.69 16.66
N VAL A 43 -22.60 1.24 16.78
CA VAL A 43 -22.00 0.81 18.05
C VAL A 43 -21.06 1.90 18.56
N ASN A 44 -21.42 2.50 19.70
CA ASN A 44 -20.53 3.44 20.38
C ASN A 44 -19.30 2.71 20.93
N SER A 45 -18.12 3.29 20.74
CA SER A 45 -16.88 2.84 21.35
C SER A 45 -17.03 2.86 22.88
N MET A 46 -16.63 1.76 23.53
CA MET A 46 -16.65 1.67 24.99
C MET A 46 -15.61 2.60 25.65
N LYS A 47 -14.56 3.01 24.92
CA LYS A 47 -13.53 3.94 25.42
C LYS A 47 -13.98 5.39 25.33
N ASN A 48 -14.78 5.72 24.31
CA ASN A 48 -15.34 7.06 24.16
C ASN A 48 -16.72 7.00 23.51
N ALA A 49 -17.77 7.26 24.29
CA ALA A 49 -19.15 7.20 23.84
C ALA A 49 -19.49 8.25 22.75
N SER A 50 -18.58 9.19 22.44
CA SER A 50 -18.73 10.12 21.32
C SER A 50 -18.15 9.60 20.00
N HIS A 51 -17.59 8.39 19.97
CA HIS A 51 -17.05 7.76 18.77
C HIS A 51 -17.76 6.43 18.51
N HIS A 52 -17.91 6.07 17.25
CA HIS A 52 -18.35 4.75 16.84
C HIS A 52 -17.16 3.83 16.56
N LEU A 53 -17.43 2.54 16.31
CA LEU A 53 -16.41 1.65 15.78
C LEU A 53 -16.01 2.07 14.35
N GLU A 54 -14.72 2.07 14.06
CA GLU A 54 -14.18 2.49 12.75
C GLU A 54 -14.04 1.32 11.78
N LEU A 55 -14.41 1.51 10.51
CA LEU A 55 -14.20 0.56 9.43
C LEU A 55 -13.15 1.10 8.45
N ILE A 56 -11.96 0.52 8.47
CA ILE A 56 -10.91 0.77 7.48
C ILE A 56 -10.97 -0.35 6.44
N TYR A 57 -11.02 0.00 5.16
CA TYR A 57 -11.10 -0.98 4.08
C TYR A 57 -9.78 -1.06 3.31
N VAL A 58 -9.26 -2.27 3.08
CA VAL A 58 -7.97 -2.45 2.38
C VAL A 58 -8.23 -2.60 0.88
N ILE A 59 -7.53 -1.79 0.08
CA ILE A 59 -7.66 -1.79 -1.39
C ILE A 59 -6.28 -1.96 -2.05
N PRO A 60 -6.19 -2.77 -3.12
CA PRO A 60 -4.97 -2.86 -3.91
C PRO A 60 -4.75 -1.58 -4.71
N ALA A 61 -3.48 -1.20 -4.91
CA ALA A 61 -3.15 -0.17 -5.88
C ALA A 61 -3.31 -0.71 -7.33
N PRO A 62 -3.78 0.11 -8.27
CA PRO A 62 -3.97 -0.32 -9.65
C PRO A 62 -2.63 -0.61 -10.34
N HIS A 63 -2.53 -1.74 -11.06
CA HIS A 63 -1.31 -2.11 -11.79
C HIS A 63 -1.17 -1.40 -13.14
N SER A 64 -2.25 -0.81 -13.66
CA SER A 64 -2.27 -0.17 -14.98
C SER A 64 -3.14 1.10 -14.96
N GLN A 65 -2.94 2.00 -15.93
CA GLN A 65 -3.79 3.18 -16.09
C GLN A 65 -5.22 2.86 -16.53
N ASN A 66 -5.41 1.69 -17.14
CA ASN A 66 -6.74 1.20 -17.50
C ASN A 66 -7.19 0.25 -16.40
N LEU A 67 -8.12 0.72 -15.56
CA LEU A 67 -8.71 -0.12 -14.52
C LEU A 67 -9.48 -1.28 -15.18
N ALA A 68 -9.19 -2.50 -14.74
CA ALA A 68 -9.99 -3.65 -15.06
C ALA A 68 -11.32 -3.61 -14.31
N GLU A 69 -12.30 -4.38 -14.76
CA GLU A 69 -13.64 -4.47 -14.16
C GLU A 69 -13.64 -4.83 -12.66
N TYR A 70 -12.59 -5.53 -12.20
CA TYR A 70 -12.43 -5.99 -10.82
C TYR A 70 -11.53 -5.09 -9.97
N ASP A 71 -10.91 -4.07 -10.57
CA ASP A 71 -10.11 -3.10 -9.84
C ASP A 71 -11.01 -2.18 -8.99
N PHE A 72 -10.46 -1.66 -7.90
CA PHE A 72 -11.10 -0.62 -7.09
C PHE A 72 -10.88 0.73 -7.79
N GLY A 73 -11.96 1.45 -8.06
CA GLY A 73 -11.92 2.71 -8.81
C GLY A 73 -12.61 3.87 -8.11
N PRO A 74 -12.61 5.05 -8.75
CA PRO A 74 -13.26 6.25 -8.23
C PRO A 74 -14.74 6.05 -7.89
N GLN A 75 -15.47 5.27 -8.69
CA GLN A 75 -16.89 5.00 -8.43
C GLN A 75 -17.09 4.20 -7.14
N ASP A 76 -16.21 3.24 -6.82
CA ASP A 76 -16.29 2.48 -5.57
C ASP A 76 -15.91 3.36 -4.37
N LEU A 77 -14.89 4.20 -4.51
CA LEU A 77 -14.55 5.20 -3.50
C LEU A 77 -15.75 6.08 -3.18
N GLN A 78 -16.41 6.62 -4.21
CA GLN A 78 -17.59 7.46 -4.05
C GLN A 78 -18.78 6.70 -3.44
N GLU A 79 -18.98 5.44 -3.79
CA GLU A 79 -20.09 4.65 -3.25
C GLU A 79 -19.88 4.26 -1.77
N LEU A 80 -18.62 4.05 -1.36
CA LEU A 80 -18.29 3.59 -0.02
C LEU A 80 -17.96 4.73 0.97
N SER A 81 -17.67 5.94 0.49
CA SER A 81 -17.13 7.04 1.32
C SER A 81 -17.98 7.40 2.53
N ASP A 82 -19.30 7.24 2.45
CA ASP A 82 -20.22 7.52 3.57
C ASP A 82 -20.34 6.35 4.58
N SER A 83 -19.70 5.21 4.31
CA SER A 83 -19.83 3.99 5.11
C SER A 83 -18.51 3.44 5.66
N ILE A 84 -17.38 4.04 5.31
CA ILE A 84 -16.05 3.64 5.80
C ILE A 84 -15.32 4.86 6.35
N ASP A 85 -14.37 4.62 7.25
CA ASP A 85 -13.61 5.67 7.93
C ASP A 85 -12.22 5.87 7.31
N GLY A 86 -11.77 4.93 6.49
CA GLY A 86 -10.52 5.05 5.75
C GLY A 86 -10.27 3.92 4.77
N LEU A 87 -9.32 4.14 3.87
CA LEU A 87 -8.88 3.19 2.87
C LEU A 87 -7.38 2.94 3.02
N SER A 88 -7.00 1.72 3.42
CA SER A 88 -5.61 1.31 3.39
C SER A 88 -5.21 0.92 1.97
N LEU A 89 -4.57 1.84 1.25
CA LEU A 89 -4.15 1.65 -0.13
C LEU A 89 -2.79 0.95 -0.17
N MET A 90 -2.75 -0.27 -0.70
CA MET A 90 -1.52 -1.08 -0.77
C MET A 90 -0.61 -0.64 -1.92
N THR A 91 0.01 0.54 -1.77
CA THR A 91 1.01 1.12 -2.70
C THR A 91 2.42 0.54 -2.50
N TYR A 92 2.52 -0.78 -2.38
CA TYR A 92 3.76 -1.55 -2.31
C TYR A 92 3.57 -2.92 -3.00
N ASP A 93 4.60 -3.77 -3.01
CA ASP A 93 4.66 -5.02 -3.79
C ASP A 93 4.49 -4.82 -5.31
N PHE A 94 5.05 -3.74 -5.83
CA PHE A 94 5.06 -3.48 -7.27
C PHE A 94 5.83 -4.55 -8.06
N SER A 95 6.99 -4.95 -7.53
CA SER A 95 7.85 -5.98 -8.11
C SER A 95 7.78 -7.27 -7.31
N GLY A 96 8.00 -8.39 -8.00
CA GLY A 96 8.08 -9.72 -7.39
C GLY A 96 9.21 -10.54 -8.00
N PRO A 97 9.43 -11.77 -7.53
CA PRO A 97 10.58 -12.59 -7.95
C PRO A 97 10.70 -12.79 -9.45
N GLN A 98 9.57 -12.90 -10.16
CA GLN A 98 9.53 -13.08 -11.62
C GLN A 98 9.81 -11.79 -12.41
N ASN A 99 9.73 -10.63 -11.77
CA ASN A 99 10.07 -9.32 -12.35
C ASN A 99 10.74 -8.45 -11.28
N PRO A 100 12.02 -8.74 -10.94
CA PRO A 100 12.75 -8.05 -9.87
C PRO A 100 12.82 -6.55 -10.10
N GLY A 101 12.66 -5.77 -9.03
CA GLY A 101 12.62 -4.33 -9.13
C GLY A 101 12.25 -3.63 -7.82
N PRO A 102 11.98 -2.30 -7.88
CA PRO A 102 11.61 -1.48 -6.74
C PRO A 102 10.34 -1.97 -6.03
N ASN A 103 10.23 -1.70 -4.72
CA ASN A 103 9.10 -2.14 -3.92
C ASN A 103 7.83 -1.33 -4.24
N ALA A 104 7.98 -0.02 -4.42
CA ALA A 104 6.88 0.93 -4.46
C ALA A 104 7.26 2.19 -5.27
N PRO A 105 7.47 2.11 -6.61
CA PRO A 105 7.90 3.26 -7.42
C PRO A 105 7.07 4.52 -7.16
N LEU A 106 7.71 5.64 -6.86
CA LEU A 106 6.99 6.88 -6.53
C LEU A 106 6.07 7.37 -7.65
N SER A 107 6.48 7.20 -8.91
CA SER A 107 5.65 7.54 -10.09
C SER A 107 4.38 6.67 -10.19
N TRP A 108 4.45 5.42 -9.74
CA TRP A 108 3.29 4.52 -9.68
C TRP A 108 2.35 4.89 -8.52
N ILE A 109 2.90 5.25 -7.36
CA ILE A 109 2.12 5.78 -6.24
C ILE A 109 1.34 7.03 -6.68
N HIS A 110 2.03 8.00 -7.29
CA HIS A 110 1.42 9.21 -7.83
C HIS A 110 0.30 8.89 -8.82
N SER A 111 0.57 8.00 -9.77
CA SER A 111 -0.42 7.59 -10.78
C SER A 111 -1.63 6.89 -10.14
N SER A 112 -1.43 6.09 -9.10
CA SER A 112 -2.50 5.42 -8.36
C SER A 112 -3.41 6.43 -7.66
N MET A 113 -2.83 7.43 -6.99
CA MET A 113 -3.58 8.53 -6.38
C MET A 113 -4.35 9.33 -7.42
N GLN A 114 -3.71 9.65 -8.56
CA GLN A 114 -4.34 10.37 -9.65
C GLN A 114 -5.52 9.61 -10.28
N LEU A 115 -5.38 8.29 -10.49
CA LEU A 115 -6.46 7.45 -11.01
C LEU A 115 -7.64 7.38 -10.05
N LEU A 116 -7.38 7.23 -8.76
CA LEU A 116 -8.42 7.08 -7.74
C LEU A 116 -9.15 8.40 -7.44
N LEU A 117 -8.41 9.52 -7.42
CA LEU A 117 -8.93 10.82 -7.01
C LEU A 117 -9.18 11.81 -8.15
N GLY A 118 -8.76 11.50 -9.38
CA GLY A 118 -9.04 12.30 -10.58
C GLY A 118 -8.29 13.65 -10.71
N GLY A 119 -7.44 14.01 -9.74
CA GLY A 119 -6.77 15.31 -9.68
C GLY A 119 -7.74 16.50 -9.55
N ASN A 120 -7.30 17.72 -9.90
CA ASN A 120 -8.12 18.94 -9.78
C ASN A 120 -9.19 19.11 -10.89
N ASN A 121 -9.57 18.04 -11.58
CA ASN A 121 -10.56 18.09 -12.64
C ASN A 121 -11.99 18.19 -12.05
N GLU A 122 -12.92 18.79 -12.78
CA GLU A 122 -14.33 18.79 -12.40
C GLU A 122 -14.84 17.35 -12.24
N GLY A 123 -15.36 17.02 -11.04
CA GLY A 123 -15.78 15.66 -10.69
C GLY A 123 -14.70 14.78 -10.06
N GLY A 124 -13.49 15.31 -9.82
CA GLY A 124 -12.45 14.62 -9.04
C GLY A 124 -12.86 14.42 -7.57
N LEU A 125 -12.31 13.37 -6.96
CA LEU A 125 -12.57 12.98 -5.56
C LEU A 125 -11.45 13.46 -4.61
N VAL A 126 -10.68 14.49 -4.97
CA VAL A 126 -9.59 15.05 -4.14
C VAL A 126 -10.07 15.45 -2.73
N SER A 127 -11.33 15.82 -2.56
CA SER A 127 -11.91 16.05 -1.23
C SER A 127 -11.90 14.82 -0.32
N HIS A 128 -11.85 13.61 -0.89
CA HIS A 128 -11.74 12.33 -0.17
C HIS A 128 -10.30 11.88 0.07
N ALA A 129 -9.29 12.67 -0.34
CA ALA A 129 -7.89 12.27 -0.18
C ALA A 129 -7.51 11.97 1.28
N HIS A 130 -8.14 12.68 2.23
CA HIS A 130 -7.96 12.47 3.67
C HIS A 130 -8.37 11.07 4.14
N MET A 131 -9.24 10.38 3.39
CA MET A 131 -9.65 8.99 3.68
C MET A 131 -8.60 7.97 3.21
N ILE A 132 -7.67 8.36 2.33
CA ILE A 132 -6.67 7.44 1.79
C ILE A 132 -5.49 7.36 2.76
N PHE A 133 -5.14 6.13 3.14
CA PHE A 133 -3.93 5.82 3.88
C PHE A 133 -2.94 5.24 2.88
N LEU A 134 -1.99 6.08 2.45
CA LEU A 134 -0.95 5.72 1.50
C LEU A 134 -0.03 4.67 2.14
N GLY A 135 -0.05 3.46 1.58
CA GLY A 135 0.71 2.32 2.08
C GLY A 135 2.20 2.45 1.82
N MET A 136 3.01 2.23 2.85
CA MET A 136 4.46 2.19 2.77
C MET A 136 5.00 0.88 3.37
N ASN A 137 5.83 0.18 2.60
CA ASN A 137 6.57 -0.98 3.07
C ASN A 137 7.77 -0.56 3.95
N LEU A 138 7.96 -1.26 5.06
CA LEU A 138 9.13 -1.17 5.92
C LEU A 138 10.11 -2.34 5.72
N TYR A 139 9.67 -3.40 5.04
CA TYR A 139 10.54 -4.44 4.50
C TYR A 139 11.12 -4.03 3.13
N GLY A 140 12.10 -4.80 2.66
CA GLY A 140 12.58 -4.75 1.30
C GLY A 140 12.55 -6.13 0.65
N ASN A 141 13.12 -6.26 -0.54
CA ASN A 141 13.25 -7.54 -1.23
C ASN A 141 14.71 -7.81 -1.63
N ASP A 142 15.13 -9.07 -1.54
CA ASP A 142 16.36 -9.60 -2.13
C ASP A 142 15.98 -10.61 -3.21
N PHE A 143 16.23 -10.25 -4.46
CA PHE A 143 15.86 -11.04 -5.64
C PHE A 143 17.09 -11.68 -6.30
N VAL A 144 16.96 -12.94 -6.71
CA VAL A 144 17.93 -13.62 -7.56
C VAL A 144 17.59 -13.36 -9.02
N LEU A 145 18.42 -12.58 -9.71
CA LEU A 145 18.08 -12.03 -11.03
C LEU A 145 17.94 -13.08 -12.15
N SER A 146 18.64 -14.21 -12.04
CA SER A 146 18.65 -15.25 -13.08
C SER A 146 17.60 -16.35 -12.92
N GLU A 147 16.97 -16.45 -11.74
CA GLU A 147 16.17 -17.63 -11.37
C GLU A 147 14.71 -17.31 -11.06
N GLY A 148 14.33 -16.03 -11.09
CA GLY A 148 12.96 -15.63 -10.76
C GLY A 148 12.60 -15.95 -9.30
N SER A 149 13.58 -15.91 -8.40
CA SER A 149 13.47 -16.32 -6.99
C SER A 149 13.92 -15.20 -6.04
N GLY A 150 13.84 -15.43 -4.73
CA GLY A 150 14.06 -14.42 -3.70
C GLY A 150 12.74 -13.92 -3.10
N GLY A 151 12.81 -12.85 -2.31
CA GLY A 151 11.64 -12.31 -1.63
C GLY A 151 11.98 -11.36 -0.48
N ALA A 152 11.01 -11.20 0.42
CA ALA A 152 11.05 -10.20 1.45
C ALA A 152 12.21 -10.40 2.43
N ILE A 153 12.87 -9.30 2.76
CA ILE A 153 13.90 -9.18 3.80
C ILE A 153 13.52 -8.07 4.78
N ILE A 154 13.87 -8.23 6.04
CA ILE A 154 13.64 -7.20 7.07
C ILE A 154 14.95 -6.53 7.50
N GLY A 155 14.88 -5.52 8.37
CA GLY A 155 16.02 -4.68 8.75
C GLY A 155 17.28 -5.45 9.15
N ARG A 156 17.15 -6.50 9.96
CA ARG A 156 18.30 -7.35 10.35
C ARG A 156 18.98 -8.04 9.16
N ASP A 157 18.20 -8.47 8.18
CA ASP A 157 18.69 -9.19 7.01
C ASP A 157 19.39 -8.20 6.07
N TYR A 158 18.78 -7.03 5.86
CA TYR A 158 19.37 -5.92 5.12
C TYR A 158 20.73 -5.49 5.70
N LEU A 159 20.82 -5.27 7.02
CA LEU A 159 22.07 -4.90 7.67
C LEU A 159 23.14 -5.99 7.53
N SER A 160 22.77 -7.27 7.65
CA SER A 160 23.68 -8.39 7.46
C SER A 160 24.25 -8.44 6.04
N LEU A 161 23.43 -8.15 5.02
CA LEU A 161 23.87 -8.07 3.63
C LEU A 161 24.85 -6.91 3.41
N LEU A 162 24.58 -5.74 3.99
CA LEU A 162 25.49 -4.59 3.92
C LEU A 162 26.85 -4.88 4.56
N GLU A 163 26.86 -5.51 5.74
CA GLU A 163 28.09 -5.85 6.45
C GLU A 163 28.93 -6.88 5.67
N LYS A 164 28.26 -7.93 5.17
CA LYS A 164 28.89 -9.04 4.45
C LYS A 164 29.45 -8.62 3.09
N HIS A 165 28.66 -7.89 2.29
CA HIS A 165 28.99 -7.62 0.89
C HIS A 165 29.57 -6.23 0.66
N ARG A 166 29.41 -5.29 1.60
CA ARG A 166 29.83 -3.88 1.49
C ARG A 166 29.52 -3.27 0.11
N PRO A 167 28.28 -3.41 -0.38
CA PRO A 167 27.95 -3.02 -1.75
C PRO A 167 27.88 -1.49 -1.89
N ALA A 168 27.99 -1.01 -3.12
CA ALA A 168 27.67 0.39 -3.43
C ALA A 168 26.15 0.56 -3.53
N LEU A 169 25.58 1.40 -2.66
CA LEU A 169 24.17 1.79 -2.73
C LEU A 169 23.96 2.72 -3.92
N ARG A 170 22.97 2.41 -4.76
CA ARG A 170 22.61 3.17 -5.96
C ARG A 170 21.23 3.75 -5.79
N TRP A 171 21.04 4.99 -6.19
CA TRP A 171 19.75 5.65 -6.23
C TRP A 171 19.15 5.53 -7.63
N ASP A 172 17.92 5.04 -7.73
CA ASP A 172 17.14 5.07 -8.97
C ASP A 172 16.16 6.23 -8.95
N GLU A 173 16.40 7.25 -9.79
CA GLU A 173 15.57 8.45 -9.88
C GLU A 173 14.13 8.14 -10.35
N LYS A 174 13.91 7.04 -11.09
CA LYS A 174 12.59 6.71 -11.63
C LYS A 174 11.64 6.15 -10.58
N SER A 175 12.13 5.25 -9.74
CA SER A 175 11.37 4.67 -8.63
C SER A 175 11.47 5.47 -7.34
N ALA A 176 12.47 6.36 -7.23
CA ALA A 176 12.85 7.01 -5.98
C ALA A 176 13.13 5.99 -4.87
N GLU A 177 13.92 4.97 -5.19
CA GLU A 177 14.40 3.94 -4.26
C GLU A 177 15.91 3.74 -4.37
N HIS A 178 16.51 3.34 -3.24
CA HIS A 178 17.85 2.80 -3.25
C HIS A 178 17.81 1.31 -3.56
N PHE A 179 18.81 0.85 -4.28
CA PHE A 179 19.08 -0.56 -4.48
C PHE A 179 20.58 -0.84 -4.45
N PHE A 180 20.93 -2.10 -4.27
CA PHE A 180 22.29 -2.55 -4.51
C PHE A 180 22.31 -3.93 -5.16
N ILE A 181 23.44 -4.25 -5.78
CA ILE A 181 23.67 -5.54 -6.43
C ILE A 181 24.87 -6.20 -5.74
N TYR A 182 24.75 -7.51 -5.49
CA TYR A 182 25.85 -8.32 -4.99
C TYR A 182 25.88 -9.69 -5.67
N SER A 183 27.00 -10.40 -5.53
CA SER A 183 27.16 -11.75 -6.06
C SER A 183 27.29 -12.75 -4.92
N HIS A 184 26.58 -13.87 -5.03
CA HIS A 184 26.69 -15.01 -4.12
C HIS A 184 26.56 -16.30 -4.92
N GLU A 185 27.51 -17.23 -4.75
CA GLU A 185 27.53 -18.52 -5.45
C GLU A 185 27.36 -18.41 -6.99
N ASN A 186 27.99 -17.41 -7.60
CA ASN A 186 27.89 -17.04 -9.02
C ASN A 186 26.52 -16.53 -9.49
N LEU A 187 25.57 -16.31 -8.58
CA LEU A 187 24.28 -15.69 -8.84
C LEU A 187 24.35 -14.19 -8.54
N GLN A 188 23.66 -13.40 -9.35
CA GLN A 188 23.48 -11.96 -9.12
C GLN A 188 22.20 -11.72 -8.34
N HIS A 189 22.33 -10.97 -7.26
CA HIS A 189 21.23 -10.55 -6.42
C HIS A 189 20.99 -9.05 -6.57
N ALA A 190 19.73 -8.63 -6.52
CA ALA A 190 19.34 -7.22 -6.42
C ALA A 190 18.49 -7.00 -5.18
N VAL A 191 18.92 -6.07 -4.34
CA VAL A 191 18.26 -5.74 -3.08
C VAL A 191 17.66 -4.35 -3.15
N PHE A 192 16.37 -4.25 -2.84
CA PHE A 192 15.62 -2.99 -2.73
C PHE A 192 15.09 -2.89 -1.31
N TYR A 193 15.57 -1.92 -0.52
CA TYR A 193 15.13 -1.73 0.86
C TYR A 193 14.90 -0.24 1.13
N PRO A 194 13.88 0.14 1.92
CA PRO A 194 13.61 1.53 2.23
C PRO A 194 14.82 2.27 2.82
N SER A 195 14.90 3.56 2.55
CA SER A 195 15.92 4.47 3.07
C SER A 195 15.23 5.73 3.57
N LEU A 196 15.90 6.53 4.40
CA LEU A 196 15.33 7.82 4.84
C LEU A 196 14.90 8.70 3.65
N LYS A 197 15.69 8.71 2.57
CA LYS A 197 15.36 9.48 1.35
C LYS A 197 14.08 8.95 0.70
N SER A 198 13.96 7.64 0.49
CA SER A 198 12.77 7.05 -0.16
C SER A 198 11.52 7.20 0.71
N ILE A 199 11.64 7.09 2.03
CA ILE A 199 10.54 7.33 2.99
C ILE A 199 10.13 8.80 2.94
N SER A 200 11.07 9.74 3.10
CA SER A 200 10.78 11.18 3.07
C SER A 200 10.03 11.60 1.81
N MET A 201 10.41 11.08 0.64
CA MET A 201 9.74 11.41 -0.61
C MET A 201 8.29 10.88 -0.68
N ARG A 202 8.00 9.73 -0.05
CA ARG A 202 6.63 9.19 0.04
C ARG A 202 5.79 9.95 1.07
N LEU A 203 6.42 10.43 2.15
CA LEU A 203 5.77 11.36 3.09
C LEU A 203 5.41 12.67 2.41
N ASP A 204 6.29 13.22 1.57
CA ASP A 204 6.01 14.42 0.79
C ASP A 204 4.87 14.19 -0.22
N GLU A 205 4.83 13.03 -0.88
CA GLU A 205 3.73 12.66 -1.76
C GLU A 205 2.39 12.57 -1.01
N ALA A 206 2.35 11.86 0.14
CA ALA A 206 1.15 11.78 0.97
C ALA A 206 0.67 13.18 1.41
N ARG A 207 1.60 14.03 1.86
CA ARG A 207 1.31 15.43 2.24
C ARG A 207 0.78 16.24 1.06
N ALA A 208 1.34 16.07 -0.14
CA ALA A 208 0.92 16.78 -1.34
C ALA A 208 -0.53 16.45 -1.74
N TRP A 209 -0.95 15.21 -1.52
CA TRP A 209 -2.35 14.79 -1.73
C TRP A 209 -3.26 15.09 -0.54
N GLY A 210 -2.72 15.34 0.65
CA GLY A 210 -3.51 15.42 1.89
C GLY A 210 -3.97 14.04 2.38
N ALA A 211 -3.26 12.98 2.02
CA ALA A 211 -3.50 11.61 2.45
C ALA A 211 -2.82 11.31 3.78
N SER A 212 -3.37 10.34 4.51
CA SER A 212 -2.72 9.74 5.69
C SER A 212 -1.79 8.59 5.26
N LEU A 213 -1.23 7.84 6.22
CA LEU A 213 -0.25 6.78 5.97
C LEU A 213 -0.71 5.45 6.57
N SER A 214 -0.38 4.35 5.91
CA SER A 214 -0.39 3.00 6.51
C SER A 214 0.97 2.35 6.35
N LEU A 215 1.49 1.71 7.41
CA LEU A 215 2.84 1.15 7.44
C LEU A 215 2.78 -0.37 7.52
N TRP A 216 3.48 -1.04 6.61
CA TRP A 216 3.57 -2.50 6.58
C TRP A 216 5.01 -2.99 6.73
N GLU A 217 5.42 -3.57 7.86
CA GLU A 217 4.78 -3.50 9.18
C GLU A 217 5.81 -3.10 10.25
N ILE A 218 5.32 -2.75 11.44
CA ILE A 218 6.16 -2.46 12.60
C ILE A 218 7.05 -3.67 12.90
N GLY A 219 8.35 -3.43 13.07
CA GLY A 219 9.35 -4.47 13.32
C GLY A 219 10.07 -5.00 12.07
N GLN A 220 9.68 -4.57 10.86
CA GLN A 220 10.40 -4.92 9.63
C GLN A 220 11.41 -3.84 9.19
N GLY A 221 11.16 -2.59 9.59
CA GLY A 221 11.98 -1.42 9.31
C GLY A 221 13.22 -1.29 10.19
N LEU A 222 13.89 -0.15 10.09
CA LEU A 222 14.98 0.25 10.97
C LEU A 222 14.48 1.36 11.91
N ASP A 223 14.91 1.36 13.18
CA ASP A 223 14.34 2.24 14.23
C ASP A 223 14.35 3.73 13.87
N TYR A 224 15.41 4.20 13.24
CA TYR A 224 15.54 5.60 12.81
C TYR A 224 14.58 6.01 11.67
N PHE A 225 13.81 5.08 11.08
CA PHE A 225 12.72 5.43 10.17
C PHE A 225 11.60 6.18 10.87
N TYR A 226 11.34 5.87 12.14
CA TYR A 226 10.28 6.50 12.93
C TYR A 226 10.59 7.96 13.28
N GLU A 227 11.84 8.41 13.12
CA GLU A 227 12.22 9.82 13.30
C GLU A 227 11.65 10.75 12.21
N LEU A 228 11.16 10.18 11.09
CA LEU A 228 10.54 10.93 10.00
C LEU A 228 9.02 11.09 10.13
N LEU A 229 8.38 10.35 11.04
CA LEU A 229 6.92 10.27 11.22
C LEU A 229 6.46 11.17 12.37
#